data_AF-A0A258X7W0-F1
#
_entry.id   AF-A0A258X7W0-F1
#
_cell.length_a   1.000
_cell.length_b   1.000
_cell.length_c   1.000
_cell.angle_alpha   90.00
_cell.angle_beta   90.00
_cell.angle_gamma   90.00
#
_symmetry.space_group_name_H-M   'P 1'
#
loop_
_entity.id
_entity.type
_entity.pdbx_description
1 polymer ?
#
loop_
_entity_poly.entity_id
_entity_poly.type
_entity_poly.pdbx_seq_one_letter_code
_entity_poly.pdbx_strand_id
1 'polypeptide(L)'
;MNFTVVTYGAGEVLSYTFNAIAAILNSQSGSLYQPLVRLGLTVGLLWATAAMVYGDKAKFIHNWLILALALFFAPTCTVHVQDPVTGSRFKVDNVPWGLGMVAGTISQIGDKVTREIEKTFSLPDDLKYHKTGAVMASNLIASARTFQITNEDLAETLRSFVNQCVVYDALMGLKYTLDELRNSPDIWRLATERPSPARCFTYKEPGRGKIPEIVTCQKGAVLLDRLLKQNVQNAFQFFESKVFGAPTQRPSVLAGNHLRQYLPGAFNYMTNMAKSAEEHMLQQMMIYSVIEAIETKSTALGNAPNFAVRKAYLQQRANQETLAGIAAQKLIAMKNMMEAIIYAAFIFILPMALLPQGWSFISRWIQLVMWIQLWPPLYAILNFIMNVSLRSKGMGLISTSGGITIGNSVGFMNLHADMASQAGFMSIAVGALAYAIVKGGTASFVHLASHLSSPSTSAAAQASESLMSGNYSFGNVSSGTVQAF
;
A
#
# COMPACT_ATOMS: atom_id res chain seq x y z
N MET A 1 -26.54 13.98 -22.02
CA MET A 1 -25.07 14.03 -22.19
C MET A 1 -24.45 13.03 -21.24
N ASN A 2 -23.42 12.30 -21.69
CA ASN A 2 -22.80 11.22 -20.93
C ASN A 2 -21.34 11.57 -20.65
N PHE A 3 -20.92 11.46 -19.40
CA PHE A 3 -19.54 11.65 -18.97
C PHE A 3 -19.01 10.38 -18.31
N THR A 4 -17.74 10.06 -18.54
CA THR A 4 -17.07 8.92 -17.90
C THR A 4 -16.10 9.43 -16.85
N VAL A 5 -16.23 8.93 -15.62
CA VAL A 5 -15.30 9.18 -14.51
C VAL A 5 -14.54 7.88 -14.24
N VAL A 6 -13.22 7.94 -14.30
CA VAL A 6 -12.30 6.84 -13.99
C VAL A 6 -11.79 6.99 -12.56
N THR A 7 -11.90 5.93 -11.77
CA THR A 7 -11.37 5.85 -10.40
C THR A 7 -10.64 4.53 -10.19
N TYR A 8 -9.75 4.47 -9.19
CA TYR A 8 -8.94 3.28 -8.93
C TYR A 8 -9.34 2.67 -7.58
N GLY A 9 -10.14 1.61 -7.56
CA GLY A 9 -10.51 0.89 -6.34
C GLY A 9 -11.60 1.55 -5.48
N ALA A 10 -12.39 2.47 -6.03
CA ALA A 10 -13.53 3.11 -5.33
C ALA A 10 -14.77 3.31 -6.21
N GLY A 11 -14.97 2.45 -7.22
CA GLY A 11 -16.12 2.55 -8.12
C GLY A 11 -17.47 2.63 -7.38
N GLU A 12 -17.65 1.79 -6.36
CA GLU A 12 -18.89 1.74 -5.56
C GLU A 12 -19.08 3.01 -4.70
N VAL A 13 -18.03 3.45 -4.00
CA VAL A 13 -18.07 4.65 -3.15
C VAL A 13 -18.40 5.90 -3.97
N LEU A 14 -17.76 6.06 -5.14
CA LEU A 14 -18.07 7.18 -6.03
C LEU A 14 -19.47 7.06 -6.63
N SER A 15 -19.94 5.86 -6.96
CA SER A 15 -21.31 5.68 -7.44
C SER A 15 -22.34 6.11 -6.39
N TYR A 16 -22.17 5.74 -5.13
CA TYR A 16 -23.03 6.23 -4.04
C TYR A 16 -22.92 7.73 -3.84
N THR A 17 -21.71 8.28 -3.95
CA THR A 17 -21.46 9.73 -3.82
C THR A 17 -22.21 10.51 -4.90
N PHE A 18 -22.08 10.12 -6.17
CA PHE A 18 -22.80 10.76 -7.27
C PHE A 18 -24.31 10.60 -7.15
N ASN A 19 -24.80 9.43 -6.70
CA ASN A 19 -26.22 9.19 -6.50
C ASN A 19 -26.77 10.06 -5.36
N ALA A 20 -26.04 10.20 -4.25
CA ALA A 20 -26.40 11.08 -3.15
C ALA A 20 -26.46 12.55 -3.58
N ILE A 21 -25.46 13.02 -4.36
CA ILE A 21 -25.46 14.38 -4.91
C ILE A 21 -26.66 14.59 -5.84
N ALA A 22 -26.92 13.63 -6.74
CA ALA A 22 -28.06 13.66 -7.66
C ALA A 22 -29.39 13.72 -6.89
N ALA A 23 -29.55 12.94 -5.82
CA ALA A 23 -30.75 12.94 -4.99
C ALA A 23 -30.97 14.29 -4.27
N ILE A 24 -29.90 14.89 -3.73
CA ILE A 24 -29.97 16.16 -2.99
C ILE A 24 -30.27 17.35 -3.92
N LEU A 25 -29.70 17.34 -5.13
CA LEU A 25 -29.77 18.46 -6.08
C LEU A 25 -30.84 18.29 -7.16
N ASN A 26 -31.67 17.23 -7.10
CA ASN A 26 -32.73 17.00 -8.08
C ASN A 26 -33.79 18.12 -8.01
N SER A 27 -34.13 18.69 -9.17
CA SER A 27 -35.09 19.78 -9.29
C SER A 27 -36.54 19.37 -9.01
N GLN A 28 -36.89 18.08 -9.10
CA GLN A 28 -38.26 17.59 -8.95
C GLN A 28 -38.65 17.22 -7.50
N SER A 29 -37.68 16.80 -6.67
CA SER A 29 -37.93 16.32 -5.29
C SER A 29 -36.90 16.76 -4.25
N GLY A 30 -35.87 17.53 -4.64
CA GLY A 30 -34.75 17.87 -3.77
C GLY A 30 -35.13 18.84 -2.66
N SER A 31 -34.96 18.42 -1.40
CA SER A 31 -35.23 19.24 -0.21
C SER A 31 -34.34 20.48 -0.09
N LEU A 32 -33.17 20.47 -0.74
CA LEU A 32 -32.14 21.50 -0.61
C LEU A 32 -31.97 22.39 -1.84
N TYR A 33 -32.37 21.95 -3.05
CA TYR A 33 -32.16 22.73 -4.29
C TYR A 33 -32.91 24.07 -4.27
N GLN A 34 -34.22 24.05 -4.02
CA GLN A 34 -35.04 25.27 -3.96
C GLN A 34 -34.59 26.26 -2.87
N PRO A 35 -34.34 25.85 -1.61
CA PRO A 35 -33.86 26.79 -0.58
C PRO A 35 -32.43 27.28 -0.84
N LEU A 36 -31.51 26.47 -1.37
CA LEU A 36 -30.15 26.93 -1.72
C LEU A 36 -30.18 28.01 -2.81
N VAL A 37 -30.98 27.81 -3.86
CA VAL A 37 -31.12 28.78 -4.94
C VAL A 37 -31.77 30.07 -4.42
N ARG A 38 -32.83 29.97 -3.59
CA ARG A 38 -33.46 31.14 -2.96
C ARG A 38 -32.49 31.92 -2.08
N LEU A 39 -31.68 31.24 -1.26
CA LEU A 39 -30.68 31.87 -0.40
C LEU A 39 -29.55 32.52 -1.20
N GLY A 40 -29.04 31.84 -2.23
CA GLY A 40 -28.04 32.42 -3.12
C GLY A 40 -28.57 33.64 -3.88
N LEU A 41 -29.84 33.61 -4.31
CA LEU A 41 -30.49 34.75 -4.95
C LEU A 41 -30.70 35.93 -3.99
N THR A 42 -31.13 35.71 -2.75
CA THR A 42 -31.32 36.82 -1.80
C THR A 42 -30.00 37.48 -1.40
N VAL A 43 -28.95 36.68 -1.14
CA VAL A 43 -27.61 37.21 -0.83
C VAL A 43 -26.99 37.88 -2.06
N GLY A 44 -27.16 37.29 -3.24
CA GLY A 44 -26.72 37.90 -4.50
C GLY A 44 -27.42 39.23 -4.78
N LEU A 45 -28.73 39.31 -4.53
CA LEU A 45 -29.52 40.54 -4.70
C LEU A 45 -29.11 41.63 -3.71
N LEU A 46 -28.92 41.29 -2.42
CA LEU A 46 -28.42 42.22 -1.41
C LEU A 46 -27.03 42.77 -1.75
N TRP A 47 -26.18 41.94 -2.34
CA TRP A 47 -24.89 42.43 -2.79
C TRP A 47 -24.99 43.28 -4.06
N ALA A 48 -25.83 42.90 -5.02
CA ALA A 48 -26.03 43.65 -6.25
C ALA A 48 -26.54 45.08 -5.97
N THR A 49 -27.44 45.24 -4.99
CA THR A 49 -27.91 46.56 -4.54
C THR A 49 -26.80 47.35 -3.87
N ALA A 50 -26.02 46.74 -2.95
CA ALA A 50 -24.85 47.40 -2.36
C ALA A 50 -23.82 47.81 -3.43
N ALA A 51 -23.58 46.94 -4.41
CA ALA A 51 -22.68 47.16 -5.52
C ALA A 51 -23.10 48.30 -6.46
N MET A 52 -24.40 48.53 -6.62
CA MET A 52 -24.96 49.67 -7.37
C MET A 52 -24.80 50.99 -6.61
N VAL A 53 -24.98 50.96 -5.28
CA VAL A 53 -24.84 52.15 -4.41
C VAL A 53 -23.40 52.67 -4.36
N TYR A 54 -22.40 51.77 -4.40
CA TYR A 54 -20.98 52.12 -4.36
C TYR A 54 -20.33 52.40 -5.73
N GLY A 55 -21.12 52.57 -6.79
CA GLY A 55 -20.72 53.40 -7.94
C GLY A 55 -19.71 52.86 -8.96
N ASP A 56 -19.40 51.55 -8.99
CA ASP A 56 -18.41 51.04 -9.94
C ASP A 56 -19.03 50.34 -11.16
N LYS A 57 -19.00 51.03 -12.31
CA LYS A 57 -19.62 50.60 -13.60
C LYS A 57 -18.89 49.45 -14.31
N ALA A 58 -17.86 48.86 -13.71
CA ALA A 58 -17.13 47.70 -14.26
C ALA A 58 -17.90 46.35 -14.13
N LYS A 59 -19.12 46.34 -13.60
CA LYS A 59 -19.87 45.11 -13.24
C LYS A 59 -20.76 44.52 -14.35
N PHE A 60 -20.71 45.02 -15.59
CA PHE A 60 -21.49 44.44 -16.70
C PHE A 60 -20.98 43.02 -17.08
N ILE A 61 -19.68 42.77 -16.96
CA ILE A 61 -19.06 41.42 -17.13
C ILE A 61 -19.50 40.44 -16.03
N HIS A 62 -19.94 40.93 -14.88
CA HIS A 62 -20.47 40.13 -13.77
C HIS A 62 -21.90 39.63 -14.02
N ASN A 63 -22.71 40.33 -14.83
CA ASN A 63 -24.08 39.90 -15.16
C ASN A 63 -24.11 38.66 -16.08
N TRP A 64 -23.11 38.48 -16.94
CA TRP A 64 -22.95 37.25 -17.74
C TRP A 64 -22.57 36.03 -16.88
N LEU A 65 -21.97 36.27 -15.71
CA LEU A 65 -21.48 35.25 -14.81
C LEU A 65 -22.65 34.49 -14.16
N ILE A 66 -23.76 35.16 -13.84
CA ILE A 66 -24.98 34.55 -13.30
C ILE A 66 -25.64 33.61 -14.33
N LEU A 67 -25.63 33.99 -15.61
CA LEU A 67 -26.18 33.17 -16.70
C LEU A 67 -25.30 31.92 -16.98
N ALA A 68 -23.98 32.10 -16.99
CA ALA A 68 -23.03 30.99 -17.10
C ALA A 68 -23.09 30.03 -15.89
N LEU A 69 -23.35 30.58 -14.71
CA LEU A 69 -23.55 29.81 -13.48
C LEU A 69 -24.82 28.96 -13.56
N ALA A 70 -25.93 29.54 -14.02
CA ALA A 70 -27.19 28.82 -14.21
C ALA A 70 -26.99 27.65 -15.20
N LEU A 71 -26.21 27.84 -16.26
CA LEU A 71 -25.89 26.78 -17.22
C LEU A 71 -25.00 25.67 -16.64
N PHE A 72 -24.18 25.99 -15.63
CA PHE A 72 -23.27 25.03 -14.99
C PHE A 72 -23.99 24.10 -13.99
N PHE A 73 -25.05 24.59 -13.33
CA PHE A 73 -25.77 23.83 -12.29
C PHE A 73 -27.16 23.31 -12.69
N ALA A 74 -27.84 23.93 -13.68
CA ALA A 74 -29.21 23.57 -14.03
C ALA A 74 -29.38 22.30 -14.88
N PRO A 75 -28.54 22.01 -15.89
CA PRO A 75 -28.71 20.79 -16.67
C PRO A 75 -28.24 19.57 -15.89
N THR A 76 -28.93 18.43 -16.07
CA THR A 76 -28.51 17.13 -15.55
C THR A 76 -27.84 16.29 -16.64
N CYS A 77 -26.95 15.38 -16.22
CA CYS A 77 -26.21 14.47 -17.08
C CYS A 77 -26.13 13.07 -16.45
N THR A 78 -25.73 12.10 -17.27
CA THR A 78 -25.46 10.73 -16.84
C THR A 78 -23.95 10.56 -16.68
N VAL A 79 -23.53 10.03 -15.54
CA VAL A 79 -22.13 9.72 -15.24
C VAL A 79 -21.93 8.21 -15.21
N HIS A 80 -20.96 7.74 -15.99
CA HIS A 80 -20.46 6.37 -15.95
C HIS A 80 -19.20 6.32 -15.11
N VAL A 81 -19.26 5.66 -13.95
CA VAL A 81 -18.09 5.41 -13.10
C VAL A 81 -17.44 4.10 -13.55
N GLN A 82 -16.19 4.18 -13.98
CA GLN A 82 -15.39 3.03 -14.39
C GLN A 82 -14.23 2.83 -13.42
N ASP A 83 -14.10 1.61 -12.91
CA ASP A 83 -13.01 1.22 -12.02
C ASP A 83 -12.15 0.13 -12.69
N PRO A 84 -10.97 0.48 -13.24
CA PRO A 84 -10.07 -0.49 -13.88
C PRO A 84 -9.47 -1.51 -12.91
N VAL A 85 -9.45 -1.22 -11.60
CA VAL A 85 -8.86 -2.10 -10.58
C VAL A 85 -9.84 -3.21 -10.22
N THR A 86 -11.10 -2.85 -9.96
CA THR A 86 -12.13 -3.84 -9.58
C THR A 86 -12.90 -4.40 -10.78
N GLY A 87 -12.75 -3.80 -11.97
CA GLY A 87 -13.54 -4.13 -13.17
C GLY A 87 -15.00 -3.65 -13.12
N SER A 88 -15.38 -2.95 -12.05
CA SER A 88 -16.76 -2.51 -11.82
C SER A 88 -17.13 -1.32 -12.70
N ARG A 89 -18.37 -1.33 -13.22
CA ARG A 89 -18.93 -0.23 -14.02
C ARG A 89 -20.29 0.15 -13.44
N PHE A 90 -20.41 1.38 -12.98
CA PHE A 90 -21.65 1.92 -12.44
C PHE A 90 -22.19 3.04 -13.32
N LYS A 91 -23.51 3.12 -13.41
CA LYS A 91 -24.22 4.20 -14.12
C LYS A 91 -25.02 4.99 -13.10
N VAL A 92 -24.83 6.31 -13.07
CA VAL A 92 -25.59 7.23 -12.21
C VAL A 92 -26.25 8.28 -13.09
N ASP A 93 -27.57 8.38 -13.01
CA ASP A 93 -28.37 9.36 -13.74
C ASP A 93 -28.66 10.60 -12.87
N ASN A 94 -29.07 11.70 -13.51
CA ASN A 94 -29.47 12.96 -12.85
C ASN A 94 -28.36 13.70 -12.09
N VAL A 95 -27.09 13.54 -12.48
CA VAL A 95 -25.97 14.29 -11.88
C VAL A 95 -25.90 15.71 -12.46
N PRO A 96 -25.67 16.77 -11.67
CA PRO A 96 -25.48 18.12 -12.19
C PRO A 96 -24.39 18.18 -13.27
N TRP A 97 -24.68 18.85 -14.38
CA TRP A 97 -23.82 18.87 -15.56
C TRP A 97 -22.41 19.40 -15.25
N GLY A 98 -22.28 20.48 -14.47
CA GLY A 98 -20.98 21.05 -14.12
C GLY A 98 -20.09 20.07 -13.35
N LEU A 99 -20.67 19.28 -12.45
CA LEU A 99 -19.97 18.21 -11.75
C LEU A 99 -19.55 17.10 -12.71
N GLY A 100 -20.48 16.60 -13.53
CA GLY A 100 -20.21 15.52 -14.49
C GLY A 100 -19.16 15.90 -15.53
N MET A 101 -19.21 17.13 -16.05
CA MET A 101 -18.24 17.65 -17.00
C MET A 101 -16.85 17.75 -16.37
N VAL A 102 -16.72 18.43 -15.23
CA VAL A 102 -15.40 18.66 -14.60
C VAL A 102 -14.81 17.35 -14.09
N ALA A 103 -15.59 16.54 -13.35
CA ALA A 103 -15.11 15.26 -12.84
C ALA A 103 -14.76 14.31 -14.00
N GLY A 104 -15.61 14.22 -15.03
CA GLY A 104 -15.38 13.32 -16.16
C GLY A 104 -14.19 13.71 -17.03
N THR A 105 -14.08 14.99 -17.40
CA THR A 105 -12.98 15.46 -18.26
C THR A 105 -11.63 15.38 -17.57
N ILE A 106 -11.53 15.89 -16.33
CA ILE A 106 -10.26 15.89 -15.58
C ILE A 106 -9.85 14.46 -15.21
N SER A 107 -10.80 13.60 -14.81
CA SER A 107 -10.51 12.20 -14.52
C SER A 107 -9.97 11.44 -15.74
N GLN A 108 -10.58 11.63 -16.92
CA GLN A 108 -10.10 11.00 -18.17
C GLN A 108 -8.72 11.51 -18.58
N ILE A 109 -8.44 12.81 -18.42
CA ILE A 109 -7.11 13.37 -18.65
C ILE A 109 -6.11 12.74 -17.68
N GLY A 110 -6.45 12.67 -16.38
CA GLY A 110 -5.63 12.03 -15.36
C GLY A 110 -5.29 10.58 -15.71
N ASP A 111 -6.31 9.75 -16.03
CA ASP A 111 -6.12 8.35 -16.43
C ASP A 111 -5.24 8.22 -17.68
N LYS A 112 -5.47 9.01 -18.72
CA LYS A 112 -4.63 9.01 -19.93
C LYS A 112 -3.18 9.36 -19.60
N VAL A 113 -2.95 10.43 -18.85
CA VAL A 113 -1.60 10.86 -18.43
C VAL A 113 -0.93 9.76 -17.61
N THR A 114 -1.62 9.14 -16.64
CA THR A 114 -1.08 8.03 -15.85
C THR A 114 -0.68 6.85 -16.74
N ARG A 115 -1.53 6.45 -17.69
CA ARG A 115 -1.23 5.35 -18.61
C ARG A 115 -0.03 5.65 -19.52
N GLU A 116 0.09 6.86 -20.04
CA GLU A 116 1.24 7.24 -20.88
C GLU A 116 2.55 7.31 -20.09
N ILE A 117 2.49 7.81 -18.84
CA ILE A 117 3.60 7.75 -17.89
C ILE A 117 4.01 6.28 -17.69
N GLU A 118 3.10 5.39 -17.32
CA GLU A 118 3.43 3.97 -17.09
C GLU A 118 3.83 3.18 -18.35
N LYS A 119 3.49 3.65 -19.56
CA LYS A 119 4.02 3.08 -20.80
C LYS A 119 5.47 3.49 -21.03
N THR A 120 5.79 4.75 -20.77
CA THR A 120 7.14 5.31 -20.96
C THR A 120 8.10 4.82 -19.87
N PHE A 121 7.62 4.78 -18.64
CA PHE A 121 8.30 4.23 -17.49
C PHE A 121 8.01 2.72 -17.43
N SER A 122 8.81 1.94 -18.17
CA SER A 122 8.62 0.50 -18.41
C SER A 122 8.76 -0.38 -17.16
N LEU A 123 7.69 -0.44 -16.33
CA LEU A 123 7.51 -1.49 -15.34
C LEU A 123 6.74 -2.68 -15.95
N PRO A 124 6.99 -3.92 -15.47
CA PRO A 124 6.09 -5.04 -15.71
C PRO A 124 4.64 -4.69 -15.38
N ASP A 125 3.69 -5.22 -16.13
CA ASP A 125 2.26 -4.90 -15.98
C ASP A 125 1.73 -5.14 -14.56
N ASP A 126 2.31 -6.11 -13.87
CA ASP A 126 1.98 -6.51 -12.50
C ASP A 126 2.56 -5.59 -11.42
N LEU A 127 3.44 -4.66 -11.78
CA LEU A 127 4.07 -3.69 -10.88
C LEU A 127 3.62 -2.25 -11.12
N LYS A 128 2.70 -2.06 -12.07
CA LYS A 128 2.16 -0.74 -12.41
C LYS A 128 1.31 -0.20 -11.25
N TYR A 129 1.47 1.09 -10.98
CA TYR A 129 0.81 1.76 -9.87
C TYR A 129 -0.72 1.66 -9.99
N HIS A 130 -1.25 1.79 -11.22
CA HIS A 130 -2.70 1.73 -11.45
C HIS A 130 -3.35 0.38 -11.12
N LYS A 131 -2.58 -0.72 -11.00
CA LYS A 131 -3.11 -2.05 -10.66
C LYS A 131 -2.87 -2.43 -9.20
N THR A 132 -1.66 -2.22 -8.71
CA THR A 132 -1.23 -2.74 -7.41
C THR A 132 -0.95 -1.68 -6.35
N GLY A 133 -1.02 -0.40 -6.71
CA GLY A 133 -0.59 0.70 -5.85
C GLY A 133 0.92 0.88 -5.77
N ALA A 134 1.37 1.82 -4.93
CA ALA A 134 2.77 2.19 -4.83
C ALA A 134 3.57 1.13 -4.07
N VAL A 135 4.71 0.73 -4.63
CA VAL A 135 5.77 -0.04 -3.94
C VAL A 135 5.32 -1.43 -3.48
N MET A 136 4.32 -1.99 -4.18
CA MET A 136 3.83 -3.35 -3.97
C MET A 136 4.96 -4.40 -3.99
N ALA A 137 5.87 -4.32 -4.97
CA ALA A 137 7.00 -5.26 -5.07
C ALA A 137 7.85 -5.32 -3.79
N SER A 138 8.13 -4.17 -3.17
CA SER A 138 8.97 -4.13 -1.99
C SER A 138 8.23 -4.50 -0.73
N ASN A 139 6.95 -4.14 -0.61
CA ASN A 139 6.10 -4.63 0.47
C ASN A 139 6.00 -6.16 0.43
N LEU A 140 5.90 -6.72 -0.78
CA LEU A 140 5.81 -8.16 -0.98
C LEU A 140 7.12 -8.88 -0.62
N ILE A 141 8.26 -8.36 -1.06
CA ILE A 141 9.59 -8.90 -0.73
C ILE A 141 9.91 -8.73 0.76
N ALA A 142 9.55 -7.59 1.37
CA ALA A 142 9.71 -7.38 2.80
C ALA A 142 8.84 -8.33 3.61
N SER A 143 7.59 -8.56 3.16
CA SER A 143 6.65 -9.50 3.79
C SER A 143 7.08 -10.95 3.64
N ALA A 144 7.90 -11.28 2.63
CA ALA A 144 8.43 -12.64 2.45
C ALA A 144 9.24 -13.14 3.65
N ARG A 145 9.74 -12.25 4.51
CA ARG A 145 10.35 -12.61 5.82
C ARG A 145 9.43 -13.38 6.74
N THR A 146 8.13 -13.13 6.61
CA THR A 146 7.12 -13.77 7.44
C THR A 146 6.73 -15.15 6.93
N PHE A 147 7.25 -15.57 5.76
CA PHE A 147 7.00 -16.88 5.18
C PHE A 147 7.67 -17.95 6.03
N GLN A 148 6.87 -18.52 6.92
CA GLN A 148 7.20 -19.64 7.78
C GLN A 148 6.18 -20.75 7.58
N ILE A 149 6.53 -21.96 7.99
CA ILE A 149 5.57 -23.06 8.00
C ILE A 149 4.49 -22.76 9.03
N THR A 150 3.23 -22.81 8.61
CA THR A 150 2.06 -22.51 9.45
C THR A 150 1.69 -23.66 10.39
N ASN A 151 2.00 -24.89 9.99
CA ASN A 151 1.77 -26.07 10.80
C ASN A 151 2.96 -26.30 11.77
N GLU A 152 2.70 -26.24 13.08
CA GLU A 152 3.76 -26.34 14.08
C GLU A 152 4.49 -27.70 14.06
N ASP A 153 3.78 -28.82 13.81
CA ASP A 153 4.40 -30.15 13.73
C ASP A 153 5.37 -30.26 12.54
N LEU A 154 5.00 -29.66 11.40
CA LEU A 154 5.85 -29.61 10.22
C LEU A 154 7.02 -28.64 10.43
N ALA A 155 6.79 -27.51 11.11
CA ALA A 155 7.83 -26.56 11.45
C ALA A 155 8.88 -27.19 12.38
N GLU A 156 8.44 -27.92 13.41
CA GLU A 156 9.30 -28.69 14.31
C GLU A 156 10.12 -29.74 13.55
N THR A 157 9.47 -30.49 12.65
CA THR A 157 10.13 -31.49 11.80
C THR A 157 11.17 -30.85 10.87
N LEU A 158 10.85 -29.72 10.23
CA LEU A 158 11.82 -28.99 9.39
C LEU A 158 12.99 -28.46 10.23
N ARG A 159 12.73 -27.88 11.40
CA ARG A 159 13.80 -27.41 12.32
C ARG A 159 14.71 -28.55 12.77
N SER A 160 14.14 -29.71 13.08
CA SER A 160 14.86 -30.93 13.43
C SER A 160 15.76 -31.41 12.28
N PHE A 161 15.22 -31.45 11.06
CA PHE A 161 15.97 -31.77 9.84
C PHE A 161 17.11 -30.77 9.58
N VAL A 162 16.83 -29.47 9.60
CA VAL A 162 17.82 -28.42 9.34
C VAL A 162 18.95 -28.47 10.39
N ASN A 163 18.61 -28.63 11.67
CA ASN A 163 19.61 -28.75 12.72
C ASN A 163 20.51 -29.98 12.52
N GLN A 164 19.93 -31.17 12.41
CA GLN A 164 20.66 -32.44 12.42
C GLN A 164 21.33 -32.78 11.09
N CYS A 165 20.63 -32.53 9.99
CA CYS A 165 21.03 -32.94 8.65
C CYS A 165 21.72 -31.83 7.86
N VAL A 166 21.35 -30.56 8.05
CA VAL A 166 21.87 -29.46 7.21
C VAL A 166 23.03 -28.72 7.87
N VAL A 167 22.79 -28.11 9.04
CA VAL A 167 23.77 -27.25 9.73
C VAL A 167 24.96 -28.06 10.19
N TYR A 168 24.72 -29.24 10.77
CA TYR A 168 25.84 -30.07 11.21
C TYR A 168 26.63 -30.72 10.05
N ASP A 169 26.04 -30.98 8.89
CA ASP A 169 26.79 -31.45 7.71
C ASP A 169 27.71 -30.32 7.21
N ALA A 170 27.24 -29.07 7.28
CA ALA A 170 28.03 -27.86 6.99
C ALA A 170 29.20 -27.68 7.97
N LEU A 171 28.96 -27.92 9.26
CA LEU A 171 29.97 -27.80 10.32
C LEU A 171 31.06 -28.88 10.22
N MET A 172 30.72 -30.09 9.78
CA MET A 172 31.71 -31.14 9.54
C MET A 172 32.55 -30.87 8.28
N GLY A 173 32.03 -30.11 7.32
CA GLY A 173 32.76 -29.68 6.12
C GLY A 173 33.06 -30.78 5.09
N LEU A 174 32.60 -32.01 5.30
CA LEU A 174 32.89 -33.15 4.41
C LEU A 174 32.11 -33.13 3.08
N LYS A 175 30.95 -32.46 3.05
CA LYS A 175 30.08 -32.40 1.86
C LYS A 175 29.97 -31.01 1.27
N TYR A 176 29.72 -30.05 2.13
CA TYR A 176 29.71 -28.62 1.84
C TYR A 176 30.11 -27.87 3.10
N THR A 177 30.62 -26.65 2.93
CA THR A 177 31.05 -25.81 4.05
C THR A 177 29.95 -24.86 4.51
N LEU A 178 30.14 -24.21 5.67
CA LEU A 178 29.29 -23.11 6.10
C LEU A 178 29.28 -21.94 5.10
N ASP A 179 30.39 -21.69 4.38
CA ASP A 179 30.46 -20.63 3.37
C ASP A 179 29.61 -20.97 2.13
N GLU A 180 29.70 -22.22 1.66
CA GLU A 180 28.86 -22.71 0.57
C GLU A 180 27.37 -22.72 0.94
N LEU A 181 27.04 -23.15 2.17
CA LEU A 181 25.67 -23.07 2.68
C LEU A 181 25.17 -21.61 2.75
N ARG A 182 26.04 -20.69 3.18
CA ARG A 182 25.72 -19.26 3.29
C ARG A 182 25.47 -18.61 1.93
N ASN A 183 26.21 -19.01 0.91
CA ASN A 183 26.19 -18.44 -0.44
C ASN A 183 25.33 -19.25 -1.43
N SER A 184 24.61 -20.30 -0.97
CA SER A 184 23.78 -21.12 -1.84
C SER A 184 22.47 -20.43 -2.25
N PRO A 185 22.15 -20.35 -3.56
CA PRO A 185 20.88 -19.83 -4.07
C PRO A 185 19.72 -20.85 -4.01
N ASP A 186 20.02 -22.09 -3.61
CA ASP A 186 19.05 -23.18 -3.38
C ASP A 186 19.54 -24.10 -2.25
N ILE A 187 19.13 -23.78 -1.03
CA ILE A 187 19.51 -24.52 0.18
C ILE A 187 18.85 -25.90 0.20
N TRP A 188 17.62 -26.01 -0.32
CA TRP A 188 16.90 -27.27 -0.35
C TRP A 188 17.60 -28.29 -1.25
N ARG A 189 17.98 -27.88 -2.46
CA ARG A 189 18.76 -28.73 -3.37
C ARG A 189 20.11 -29.11 -2.78
N LEU A 190 20.84 -28.17 -2.18
CA LEU A 190 22.13 -28.45 -1.54
C LEU A 190 22.00 -29.51 -0.42
N ALA A 191 20.95 -29.41 0.40
CA ALA A 191 20.67 -30.34 1.49
C ALA A 191 20.22 -31.74 1.02
N THR A 192 19.54 -31.82 -0.13
CA THR A 192 18.90 -33.05 -0.63
C THR A 192 19.65 -33.77 -1.73
N GLU A 193 20.69 -33.16 -2.31
CA GLU A 193 21.50 -33.78 -3.37
C GLU A 193 22.34 -34.96 -2.86
N ARG A 194 22.91 -34.83 -1.64
CA ARG A 194 23.71 -35.89 -0.99
C ARG A 194 23.35 -36.02 0.50
N PRO A 195 22.13 -36.47 0.85
CA PRO A 195 21.69 -36.55 2.24
C PRO A 195 22.48 -37.63 3.00
N SER A 196 22.73 -37.41 4.30
CA SER A 196 23.52 -38.35 5.10
C SER A 196 22.75 -39.65 5.39
N PRO A 197 23.31 -40.83 5.08
CA PRO A 197 22.69 -42.11 5.43
C PRO A 197 22.83 -42.46 6.91
N ALA A 198 23.84 -41.90 7.59
CA ALA A 198 24.17 -42.23 8.98
C ALA A 198 23.50 -41.32 10.02
N ARG A 199 23.01 -40.15 9.61
CA ARG A 199 22.35 -39.21 10.51
C ARG A 199 20.86 -39.37 10.52
N CYS A 200 20.29 -39.17 11.69
CA CYS A 200 18.87 -39.21 11.91
C CYS A 200 18.37 -37.94 12.59
N PHE A 201 17.09 -37.66 12.41
CA PHE A 201 16.41 -36.57 13.06
C PHE A 201 15.01 -37.02 13.47
N THR A 202 14.43 -36.30 14.43
CA THR A 202 13.06 -36.54 14.86
C THR A 202 12.11 -36.03 13.80
N TYR A 203 11.30 -36.93 13.24
CA TYR A 203 10.27 -36.66 12.25
C TYR A 203 8.90 -36.88 12.87
N LYS A 204 8.02 -35.89 12.75
CA LYS A 204 6.65 -35.98 13.22
C LYS A 204 5.71 -35.67 12.06
N GLU A 205 4.91 -36.65 11.69
CA GLU A 205 3.90 -36.43 10.66
C GLU A 205 2.82 -35.47 11.19
N PRO A 206 2.37 -34.46 10.40
CA PRO A 206 1.34 -33.53 10.85
C PRO A 206 0.03 -34.25 11.17
N GLY A 207 -0.53 -34.02 12.36
CA GLY A 207 -1.86 -34.55 12.72
C GLY A 207 -1.98 -35.08 14.15
N ARG A 208 -3.21 -35.05 14.67
CA ARG A 208 -3.52 -35.48 16.04
C ARG A 208 -3.28 -36.99 16.20
N GLY A 209 -2.52 -37.37 17.22
CA GLY A 209 -2.23 -38.77 17.55
C GLY A 209 -1.06 -39.39 16.78
N LYS A 210 -0.31 -38.59 16.00
CA LYS A 210 0.92 -39.02 15.35
C LYS A 210 2.09 -38.97 16.32
N ILE A 211 2.86 -40.05 16.38
CA ILE A 211 4.00 -40.21 17.29
C ILE A 211 5.28 -39.80 16.54
N PRO A 212 6.21 -39.08 17.18
CA PRO A 212 7.50 -38.77 16.58
C PRO A 212 8.33 -40.03 16.36
N GLU A 213 8.90 -40.16 15.16
CA GLU A 213 9.78 -41.25 14.76
C GLU A 213 11.17 -40.73 14.43
N ILE A 214 12.20 -41.54 14.68
CA ILE A 214 13.57 -41.19 14.28
C ILE A 214 13.81 -41.73 12.87
N VAL A 215 14.01 -40.83 11.91
CA VAL A 215 14.25 -41.20 10.50
C VAL A 215 15.62 -40.72 10.05
N THR A 216 16.24 -41.44 9.12
CA THR A 216 17.50 -41.02 8.51
C THR A 216 17.29 -39.77 7.66
N CYS A 217 18.32 -38.92 7.52
CA CYS A 217 18.24 -37.73 6.69
C CYS A 217 17.89 -38.07 5.22
N GLN A 218 18.37 -39.21 4.71
CA GLN A 218 18.04 -39.68 3.36
C GLN A 218 16.55 -40.01 3.20
N LYS A 219 15.95 -40.77 4.13
CA LYS A 219 14.53 -41.11 4.09
C LYS A 219 13.65 -39.89 4.38
N GLY A 220 14.04 -39.10 5.37
CA GLY A 220 13.29 -37.93 5.81
C GLY A 220 13.28 -36.79 4.78
N ALA A 221 14.35 -36.59 4.01
CA ALA A 221 14.37 -35.63 2.90
C ALA A 221 13.26 -35.89 1.87
N VAL A 222 13.04 -37.16 1.51
CA VAL A 222 11.98 -37.55 0.54
C VAL A 222 10.58 -37.35 1.11
N LEU A 223 10.37 -37.67 2.39
CA LEU A 223 9.10 -37.45 3.07
C LEU A 223 8.79 -35.96 3.20
N LEU A 224 9.80 -35.17 3.57
CA LEU A 224 9.70 -33.73 3.78
C LEU A 224 9.48 -32.98 2.46
N ASP A 225 10.09 -33.42 1.35
CA ASP A 225 9.84 -32.86 0.00
C ASP A 225 8.35 -32.92 -0.37
N ARG A 226 7.70 -34.07 -0.10
CA ARG A 226 6.27 -34.27 -0.36
C ARG A 226 5.42 -33.36 0.53
N LEU A 227 5.73 -33.29 1.82
CA LEU A 227 4.99 -32.46 2.78
C LEU A 227 5.15 -30.97 2.51
N LEU A 228 6.35 -30.52 2.15
CA LEU A 228 6.63 -29.13 1.80
C LEU A 228 5.84 -28.72 0.55
N LYS A 229 5.86 -29.53 -0.51
CA LYS A 229 5.08 -29.25 -1.73
C LYS A 229 3.57 -29.11 -1.47
N GLN A 230 3.01 -29.92 -0.56
CA GLN A 230 1.60 -29.84 -0.17
C GLN A 230 1.31 -28.62 0.72
N ASN A 231 2.18 -28.28 1.67
CA ASN A 231 1.96 -27.20 2.62
C ASN A 231 2.33 -25.81 2.08
N VAL A 232 3.20 -25.73 1.07
CA VAL A 232 3.47 -24.50 0.32
C VAL A 232 2.17 -23.92 -0.26
N GLN A 233 1.26 -24.77 -0.75
CA GLN A 233 -0.07 -24.36 -1.23
C GLN A 233 -0.91 -23.69 -0.13
N ASN A 234 -0.97 -24.30 1.05
CA ASN A 234 -1.71 -23.77 2.21
C ASN A 234 -1.06 -22.51 2.78
N ALA A 235 0.28 -22.43 2.75
CA ALA A 235 1.03 -21.26 3.16
C ALA A 235 0.70 -20.04 2.28
N PHE A 236 0.55 -20.21 0.97
CA PHE A 236 0.12 -19.11 0.09
C PHE A 236 -1.23 -18.52 0.49
N GLN A 237 -2.21 -19.36 0.84
CA GLN A 237 -3.52 -18.87 1.27
C GLN A 237 -3.44 -18.09 2.58
N PHE A 238 -2.65 -18.59 3.54
CA PHE A 238 -2.44 -17.94 4.83
C PHE A 238 -1.74 -16.60 4.68
N PHE A 239 -0.64 -16.55 3.90
CA PHE A 239 0.14 -15.34 3.70
C PHE A 239 -0.57 -14.30 2.84
N GLU A 240 -1.40 -14.71 1.89
CA GLU A 240 -2.22 -13.77 1.11
C GLU A 240 -3.14 -12.94 2.02
N SER A 241 -3.81 -13.58 2.99
CA SER A 241 -4.68 -12.88 3.95
C SER A 241 -3.95 -11.87 4.83
N LYS A 242 -2.65 -12.12 5.08
CA LYS A 242 -1.78 -11.27 5.90
C LYS A 242 -1.17 -10.11 5.10
N VAL A 243 -0.85 -10.34 3.82
CA VAL A 243 -0.22 -9.34 2.93
C VAL A 243 -1.25 -8.37 2.34
N PHE A 244 -2.40 -8.89 1.89
CA PHE A 244 -3.44 -8.11 1.22
C PHE A 244 -4.64 -7.76 2.12
N GLY A 245 -4.68 -8.30 3.35
CA GLY A 245 -5.82 -8.20 4.25
C GLY A 245 -6.89 -9.26 3.95
N ALA A 246 -7.73 -9.56 4.94
CA ALA A 246 -8.85 -10.48 4.75
C ALA A 246 -9.87 -9.86 3.77
N PRO A 247 -10.29 -10.58 2.71
CA PRO A 247 -11.35 -10.10 1.84
C PRO A 247 -12.64 -9.95 2.66
N THR A 248 -13.25 -8.77 2.60
CA THR A 248 -14.53 -8.46 3.26
C THR A 248 -15.71 -9.27 2.69
N GLN A 249 -15.50 -10.06 1.64
CA GLN A 249 -16.50 -10.97 1.08
C GLN A 249 -15.94 -12.38 0.89
N ARG A 250 -16.31 -13.27 1.83
CA ARG A 250 -16.30 -14.75 1.81
C ARG A 250 -14.98 -15.46 1.43
N PRO A 251 -14.70 -16.66 1.98
CA PRO A 251 -13.52 -17.45 1.63
C PRO A 251 -13.73 -18.03 0.23
N SER A 252 -13.42 -17.24 -0.81
CA SER A 252 -13.35 -17.79 -2.15
C SER A 252 -12.05 -18.58 -2.28
N VAL A 253 -12.15 -19.73 -2.94
CA VAL A 253 -11.09 -20.68 -3.30
C VAL A 253 -9.98 -20.03 -4.18
N LEU A 254 -10.04 -18.70 -4.38
CA LEU A 254 -9.07 -17.86 -5.07
C LEU A 254 -8.04 -17.19 -4.14
N ALA A 255 -8.18 -17.35 -2.81
CA ALA A 255 -7.17 -16.90 -1.84
C ALA A 255 -5.86 -17.69 -2.06
N GLY A 256 -4.89 -17.08 -2.73
CA GLY A 256 -3.59 -17.65 -3.11
C GLY A 256 -3.16 -17.27 -4.54
N ASN A 257 -4.11 -16.89 -5.41
CA ASN A 257 -3.83 -16.60 -6.82
C ASN A 257 -3.22 -15.22 -7.03
N HIS A 258 -3.59 -14.22 -6.22
CA HIS A 258 -2.98 -12.89 -6.31
C HIS A 258 -1.52 -12.95 -5.89
N LEU A 259 -1.21 -13.64 -4.78
CA LEU A 259 0.17 -13.81 -4.37
C LEU A 259 0.98 -14.57 -5.44
N ARG A 260 0.41 -15.62 -6.06
CA ARG A 260 1.06 -16.35 -7.17
C ARG A 260 1.28 -15.54 -8.44
N GLN A 261 0.40 -14.58 -8.74
CA GLN A 261 0.52 -13.74 -9.92
C GLN A 261 1.57 -12.64 -9.70
N TYR A 262 1.51 -11.94 -8.57
CA TYR A 262 2.34 -10.75 -8.34
C TYR A 262 3.73 -11.09 -7.78
N LEU A 263 3.89 -12.20 -7.05
CA LEU A 263 5.17 -12.56 -6.41
C LEU A 263 6.27 -12.88 -7.42
N PRO A 264 6.08 -13.74 -8.44
CA PRO A 264 7.11 -13.99 -9.44
C PRO A 264 7.45 -12.72 -10.22
N GLY A 265 6.45 -11.92 -10.59
CA GLY A 265 6.68 -10.65 -11.29
C GLY A 265 7.57 -9.68 -10.48
N ALA A 266 7.30 -9.55 -9.18
CA ALA A 266 8.10 -8.73 -8.27
C ALA A 266 9.52 -9.28 -8.10
N PHE A 267 9.68 -10.58 -7.77
CA PHE A 267 11.00 -11.18 -7.57
C PHE A 267 11.82 -11.21 -8.87
N ASN A 268 11.22 -11.55 -10.01
CA ASN A 268 11.92 -11.62 -11.29
C ASN A 268 12.41 -10.24 -11.73
N TYR A 269 11.58 -9.20 -11.57
CA TYR A 269 11.99 -7.83 -11.89
C TYR A 269 13.14 -7.34 -10.99
N MET A 270 13.09 -7.69 -9.71
CA MET A 270 14.04 -7.23 -8.70
C MET A 270 15.36 -8.00 -8.70
N THR A 271 15.35 -9.26 -9.10
CA THR A 271 16.51 -10.16 -8.99
C THR A 271 17.05 -10.66 -10.32
N ASN A 272 16.36 -10.42 -11.45
CA ASN A 272 16.62 -11.02 -12.77
C ASN A 272 16.62 -12.56 -12.79
N MET A 273 16.18 -13.22 -11.73
CA MET A 273 15.98 -14.66 -11.73
C MET A 273 14.57 -14.98 -12.18
N ALA A 274 14.38 -15.96 -13.05
CA ALA A 274 13.05 -16.48 -13.37
C ALA A 274 12.82 -17.76 -12.55
N LYS A 275 12.35 -17.61 -11.30
CA LYS A 275 11.93 -18.75 -10.46
C LYS A 275 10.44 -18.66 -10.15
N SER A 276 9.84 -19.79 -9.81
CA SER A 276 8.45 -19.84 -9.36
C SER A 276 8.28 -19.18 -7.98
N ALA A 277 7.07 -18.72 -7.67
CA ALA A 277 6.72 -18.19 -6.35
C ALA A 277 7.02 -19.22 -5.25
N GLU A 278 6.72 -20.49 -5.53
CA GLU A 278 6.94 -21.66 -4.69
C GLU A 278 8.43 -21.82 -4.35
N GLU A 279 9.31 -21.73 -5.36
CA GLU A 279 10.76 -21.84 -5.16
C GLU A 279 11.34 -20.69 -4.33
N HIS A 280 10.90 -19.45 -4.58
CA HIS A 280 11.32 -18.30 -3.79
C HIS A 280 10.87 -18.43 -2.33
N MET A 281 9.64 -18.89 -2.10
CA MET A 281 9.12 -19.10 -0.76
C MET A 281 9.85 -20.23 -0.03
N LEU A 282 10.11 -21.36 -0.70
CA LEU A 282 10.87 -22.46 -0.13
C LEU A 282 12.30 -22.04 0.25
N GLN A 283 12.99 -21.30 -0.64
CA GLN A 283 14.32 -20.78 -0.36
C GLN A 283 14.30 -19.84 0.87
N GLN A 284 13.30 -18.96 0.96
CA GLN A 284 13.17 -18.04 2.10
C GLN A 284 12.85 -18.76 3.42
N MET A 285 12.00 -19.79 3.37
CA MET A 285 11.72 -20.66 4.52
C MET A 285 12.98 -21.38 4.99
N MET A 286 13.77 -21.93 4.07
CA MET A 286 15.04 -22.59 4.39
C MET A 286 16.07 -21.62 4.99
N ILE A 287 16.19 -20.40 4.43
CA ILE A 287 17.05 -19.35 5.01
C ILE A 287 16.65 -19.07 6.45
N TYR A 288 15.34 -18.88 6.71
CA TYR A 288 14.84 -18.62 8.06
C TYR A 288 15.15 -19.78 9.02
N SER A 289 14.85 -21.02 8.64
CA SER A 289 15.11 -22.20 9.49
C SER A 289 16.60 -22.43 9.76
N VAL A 290 17.48 -22.12 8.80
CA VAL A 290 18.94 -22.23 9.01
C VAL A 290 19.44 -21.12 9.95
N ILE A 291 18.99 -19.88 9.78
CA ILE A 291 19.33 -18.77 10.68
C ILE A 291 18.86 -19.10 12.10
N GLU A 292 17.62 -19.54 12.27
CA GLU A 292 17.06 -19.94 13.57
C GLU A 292 17.88 -21.07 14.22
N ALA A 293 18.29 -22.09 13.44
CA ALA A 293 19.12 -23.18 13.92
C ALA A 293 20.52 -22.71 14.38
N ILE A 294 21.14 -21.80 13.64
CA ILE A 294 22.43 -21.21 14.00
C ILE A 294 22.29 -20.31 15.23
N GLU A 295 21.25 -19.48 15.29
CA GLU A 295 20.97 -18.58 16.41
C GLU A 295 20.71 -19.37 17.69
N THR A 296 19.89 -20.41 17.65
CA THR A 296 19.60 -21.29 18.79
C THR A 296 20.88 -21.94 19.34
N LYS A 297 21.82 -22.31 18.46
CA LYS A 297 23.14 -22.79 18.88
C LYS A 297 24.01 -21.66 19.44
N SER A 298 23.96 -20.46 18.85
CA SER A 298 24.74 -19.31 19.30
C SER A 298 24.30 -18.79 20.68
N THR A 299 23.01 -18.84 20.97
CA THR A 299 22.43 -18.46 22.27
C THR A 299 22.71 -19.52 23.32
N ALA A 300 22.64 -20.80 22.97
CA ALA A 300 23.12 -21.89 23.83
C ALA A 300 24.63 -21.76 24.16
N LEU A 301 25.41 -21.12 23.28
CA LEU A 301 26.83 -20.83 23.46
C LEU A 301 27.10 -19.47 24.15
N GLY A 302 26.07 -18.74 24.59
CA GLY A 302 26.21 -17.54 25.43
C GLY A 302 26.49 -16.22 24.69
N ASN A 303 26.30 -16.16 23.37
CA ASN A 303 26.52 -14.92 22.62
C ASN A 303 25.34 -13.94 22.77
N ALA A 304 25.57 -12.76 23.36
CA ALA A 304 24.60 -11.67 23.44
C ALA A 304 24.87 -10.59 22.37
N PRO A 305 23.88 -10.18 21.56
CA PRO A 305 24.07 -9.12 20.57
C PRO A 305 24.08 -7.71 21.21
N ASN A 306 24.94 -6.84 20.68
CA ASN A 306 25.04 -5.42 21.04
C ASN A 306 23.67 -4.69 20.96
N PHE A 307 23.10 -4.40 22.13
CA PHE A 307 21.69 -4.01 22.29
C PHE A 307 21.42 -2.52 22.00
N ALA A 308 22.30 -1.60 22.40
CA ALA A 308 22.02 -0.16 22.40
C ALA A 308 21.96 0.46 20.99
N VAL A 309 22.90 0.11 20.10
CA VAL A 309 22.92 0.63 18.72
C VAL A 309 21.79 -0.01 17.90
N ARG A 310 21.56 -1.32 18.06
CA ARG A 310 20.40 -1.98 17.43
C ARG A 310 19.08 -1.38 17.89
N LYS A 311 18.93 -1.03 19.17
CA LYS A 311 17.71 -0.41 19.70
C LYS A 311 17.37 0.92 19.01
N ALA A 312 18.35 1.82 18.84
CA ALA A 312 18.13 3.11 18.18
C ALA A 312 17.76 2.95 16.69
N TYR A 313 18.45 2.08 15.95
CA TYR A 313 18.12 1.78 14.56
C TYR A 313 16.76 1.10 14.41
N LEU A 314 16.41 0.18 15.30
CA LEU A 314 15.11 -0.47 15.31
C LEU A 314 13.97 0.50 15.64
N GLN A 315 14.19 1.49 16.52
CA GLN A 315 13.18 2.52 16.84
C GLN A 315 12.90 3.45 15.64
N GLN A 316 13.95 3.93 14.96
CA GLN A 316 13.78 4.75 13.77
C GLN A 316 13.07 3.97 12.66
N ARG A 317 13.45 2.70 12.49
CA ARG A 317 12.84 1.82 11.49
C ARG A 317 11.39 1.49 11.81
N ALA A 318 11.07 1.15 13.06
CA ALA A 318 9.71 0.89 13.50
C ALA A 318 8.79 2.10 13.27
N ASN A 319 9.29 3.33 13.49
CA ASN A 319 8.55 4.56 13.18
C ASN A 319 8.20 4.66 11.70
N GLN A 320 9.19 4.42 10.84
CA GLN A 320 9.00 4.51 9.39
C GLN A 320 8.15 3.35 8.85
N GLU A 321 8.30 2.15 9.40
CA GLU A 321 7.55 0.95 9.03
C GLU A 321 6.08 1.05 9.45
N THR A 322 5.80 1.56 10.65
CA THR A 322 4.42 1.80 11.10
C THR A 322 3.73 2.85 10.24
N LEU A 323 4.43 3.95 9.95
CA LEU A 323 3.93 5.01 9.08
C LEU A 323 3.66 4.51 7.65
N ALA A 324 4.54 3.65 7.15
CA ALA A 324 4.46 3.15 5.79
C ALA A 324 3.56 1.95 5.60
N GLY A 325 3.40 1.08 6.60
CA GLY A 325 2.41 0.01 6.57
C GLY A 325 0.99 0.57 6.48
N ILE A 326 0.74 1.68 7.20
CA ILE A 326 -0.52 2.44 7.11
C ILE A 326 -0.61 3.13 5.74
N ALA A 327 0.45 3.78 5.25
CA ALA A 327 0.41 4.48 3.97
C ALA A 327 0.24 3.51 2.79
N ALA A 328 1.09 2.50 2.61
CA ALA A 328 1.08 1.63 1.43
C ALA A 328 -0.26 0.91 1.20
N GLN A 329 -0.93 0.46 2.28
CA GLN A 329 -2.25 -0.18 2.18
C GLN A 329 -3.42 0.82 2.04
N LYS A 330 -3.21 2.09 2.42
CA LYS A 330 -4.29 3.10 2.48
C LYS A 330 -4.09 4.27 1.51
N LEU A 331 -3.04 4.33 0.70
CA LEU A 331 -2.79 5.44 -0.23
C LEU A 331 -3.90 5.60 -1.26
N ILE A 332 -4.29 4.49 -1.90
CA ILE A 332 -5.42 4.48 -2.85
C ILE A 332 -6.73 4.82 -2.11
N ALA A 333 -6.94 4.23 -0.93
CA ALA A 333 -8.13 4.50 -0.12
C ALA A 333 -8.24 5.97 0.31
N MET A 334 -7.14 6.60 0.74
CA MET A 334 -7.09 8.00 1.16
C MET A 334 -7.39 8.93 -0.01
N LYS A 335 -6.77 8.71 -1.17
CA LYS A 335 -7.08 9.47 -2.40
C LYS A 335 -8.57 9.36 -2.73
N ASN A 336 -9.12 8.14 -2.71
CA ASN A 336 -10.51 7.88 -3.06
C ASN A 336 -11.50 8.53 -2.09
N MET A 337 -11.20 8.49 -0.78
CA MET A 337 -12.00 9.20 0.22
C MET A 337 -11.96 10.71 0.01
N MET A 338 -10.77 11.29 -0.25
CA MET A 338 -10.64 12.72 -0.55
C MET A 338 -11.35 13.10 -1.85
N GLU A 339 -11.26 12.27 -2.91
CA GLU A 339 -11.96 12.47 -4.17
C GLU A 339 -13.48 12.49 -3.97
N ALA A 340 -14.03 11.53 -3.21
CA ALA A 340 -15.45 11.49 -2.88
C ALA A 340 -15.90 12.75 -2.11
N ILE A 341 -15.11 13.19 -1.12
CA ILE A 341 -15.39 14.42 -0.35
C ILE A 341 -15.34 15.66 -1.24
N ILE A 342 -14.37 15.76 -2.15
CA ILE A 342 -14.25 16.90 -3.08
C ILE A 342 -15.44 16.94 -4.04
N TYR A 343 -15.90 15.80 -4.55
CA TYR A 343 -17.10 15.75 -5.39
C TYR A 343 -18.36 16.06 -4.59
N ALA A 344 -18.50 15.55 -3.37
CA ALA A 344 -19.62 15.88 -2.48
C ALA A 344 -19.64 17.37 -2.10
N ALA A 345 -18.48 18.01 -1.96
CA ALA A 345 -18.36 19.43 -1.67
C ALA A 345 -19.00 20.33 -2.74
N PHE A 346 -19.25 19.80 -3.95
CA PHE A 346 -19.99 20.50 -5.01
C PHE A 346 -21.35 21.03 -4.53
N ILE A 347 -22.01 20.33 -3.60
CA ILE A 347 -23.29 20.77 -3.01
C ILE A 347 -23.16 22.14 -2.33
N PHE A 348 -22.01 22.42 -1.68
CA PHE A 348 -21.74 23.70 -1.03
C PHE A 348 -21.18 24.76 -1.98
N ILE A 349 -20.58 24.34 -3.10
CA ILE A 349 -20.13 25.27 -4.14
C ILE A 349 -21.33 25.92 -4.83
N LEU A 350 -22.44 25.22 -5.00
CA LEU A 350 -23.65 25.76 -5.63
C LEU A 350 -24.15 27.09 -5.01
N PRO A 351 -24.41 27.21 -3.69
CA PRO A 351 -24.84 28.46 -3.09
C PRO A 351 -23.71 29.51 -3.05
N MET A 352 -22.47 29.08 -2.83
CA MET A 352 -21.32 29.99 -2.78
C MET A 352 -20.98 30.58 -4.15
N ALA A 353 -21.30 29.88 -5.23
CA ALA A 353 -21.04 30.33 -6.57
C ALA A 353 -22.06 31.38 -7.06
N LEU A 354 -23.20 31.53 -6.36
CA LEU A 354 -24.18 32.63 -6.58
C LEU A 354 -23.72 33.96 -5.95
N LEU A 355 -22.66 33.93 -5.14
CA LEU A 355 -22.05 35.12 -4.58
C LEU A 355 -21.29 35.93 -5.65
N PRO A 356 -20.93 37.18 -5.37
CA PRO A 356 -20.30 38.08 -6.34
C PRO A 356 -18.91 37.59 -6.78
N GLN A 357 -18.20 36.86 -5.92
CA GLN A 357 -16.94 36.20 -6.28
C GLN A 357 -17.14 34.72 -6.57
N GLY A 358 -18.33 34.34 -7.03
CA GLY A 358 -18.76 32.95 -7.22
C GLY A 358 -17.86 32.14 -8.15
N TRP A 359 -17.36 32.78 -9.21
CA TRP A 359 -16.35 32.18 -10.09
C TRP A 359 -15.07 31.80 -9.37
N SER A 360 -14.65 32.57 -8.36
CA SER A 360 -13.46 32.23 -7.55
C SER A 360 -13.68 30.92 -6.80
N PHE A 361 -14.88 30.66 -6.30
CA PHE A 361 -15.21 29.40 -5.61
C PHE A 361 -15.24 28.22 -6.57
N ILE A 362 -15.84 28.36 -7.76
CA ILE A 362 -15.81 27.32 -8.79
C ILE A 362 -14.38 27.04 -9.24
N SER A 363 -13.60 28.08 -9.53
CA SER A 363 -12.20 27.94 -9.95
C SER A 363 -11.35 27.23 -8.88
N ARG A 364 -11.53 27.58 -7.60
CA ARG A 364 -10.87 26.87 -6.48
C ARG A 364 -11.31 25.41 -6.37
N TRP A 365 -12.59 25.11 -6.58
CA TRP A 365 -13.07 23.73 -6.57
C TRP A 365 -12.52 22.93 -7.76
N ILE A 366 -12.49 23.50 -8.96
CA ILE A 366 -11.86 22.89 -10.14
C ILE A 366 -10.36 22.63 -9.87
N GLN A 367 -9.66 23.57 -9.22
CA GLN A 367 -8.28 23.38 -8.78
C GLN A 367 -8.13 22.22 -7.80
N LEU A 368 -9.09 22.02 -6.87
CA LEU A 368 -9.08 20.85 -5.97
C LEU A 368 -9.33 19.54 -6.72
N VAL A 369 -10.20 19.52 -7.73
CA VAL A 369 -10.41 18.35 -8.59
C VAL A 369 -9.16 18.06 -9.43
N MET A 370 -8.53 19.08 -10.00
CA MET A 370 -7.26 18.94 -10.71
C MET A 370 -6.15 18.44 -9.80
N TRP A 371 -6.09 18.96 -8.56
CA TRP A 371 -5.14 18.56 -7.54
C TRP A 371 -5.23 17.06 -7.24
N ILE A 372 -6.43 16.53 -6.97
CA ILE A 372 -6.58 15.10 -6.64
C ILE A 372 -6.32 14.19 -7.85
N GLN A 373 -6.61 14.65 -9.07
CA GLN A 373 -6.33 13.88 -10.30
C GLN A 373 -4.88 13.92 -10.74
N LEU A 374 -4.07 14.81 -10.18
CA LEU A 374 -2.62 14.82 -10.38
C LEU A 374 -1.90 13.78 -9.51
N TRP A 375 -2.57 13.19 -8.50
CA TRP A 375 -1.98 12.20 -7.62
C TRP A 375 -1.58 10.91 -8.35
N PRO A 376 -2.45 10.23 -9.14
CA PRO A 376 -2.07 8.99 -9.81
C PRO A 376 -0.87 9.13 -10.78
N PRO A 377 -0.77 10.18 -11.64
CA PRO A 377 0.44 10.45 -12.41
C PRO A 377 1.72 10.57 -11.56
N LEU A 378 1.68 11.35 -10.47
CA LEU A 378 2.83 11.55 -9.60
C LEU A 378 3.22 10.27 -8.86
N TYR A 379 2.24 9.47 -8.43
CA TYR A 379 2.50 8.18 -7.82
C TYR A 379 3.07 7.17 -8.80
N ALA A 380 2.65 7.18 -10.07
CA ALA A 380 3.26 6.34 -11.09
C ALA A 380 4.75 6.69 -11.31
N ILE A 381 5.09 7.99 -11.33
CA ILE A 381 6.49 8.46 -11.40
C ILE A 381 7.27 8.01 -10.16
N LEU A 382 6.72 8.24 -8.96
CA LEU A 382 7.36 7.83 -7.70
C LEU A 382 7.61 6.31 -7.70
N ASN A 383 6.59 5.52 -8.05
CA ASN A 383 6.70 4.06 -8.11
C ASN A 383 7.80 3.62 -9.09
N PHE A 384 7.93 4.27 -10.25
CA PHE A 384 9.04 4.00 -11.17
C PHE A 384 10.40 4.32 -10.57
N ILE A 385 10.59 5.55 -10.07
CA ILE A 385 11.88 6.00 -9.50
C ILE A 385 12.33 5.03 -8.39
N MET A 386 11.39 4.60 -7.56
CA MET A 386 11.66 3.70 -6.45
C MET A 386 12.03 2.30 -6.93
N ASN A 387 11.26 1.72 -7.87
CA ASN A 387 11.56 0.39 -8.42
C ASN A 387 12.92 0.35 -9.14
N VAL A 388 13.28 1.41 -9.89
CA VAL A 388 14.59 1.50 -10.56
C VAL A 388 15.73 1.64 -9.54
N SER A 389 15.58 2.54 -8.56
CA SER A 389 16.59 2.76 -7.51
C SER A 389 16.79 1.53 -6.64
N LEU A 390 15.72 0.78 -6.40
CA LEU A 390 15.77 -0.49 -5.70
C LEU A 390 16.45 -1.58 -6.50
N ARG A 391 16.13 -1.68 -7.79
CA ARG A 391 16.71 -2.71 -8.65
C ARG A 391 18.22 -2.51 -8.76
N SER A 392 18.69 -1.27 -8.91
CA SER A 392 20.13 -0.99 -8.96
C SER A 392 20.85 -1.36 -7.65
N LYS A 393 20.28 -0.99 -6.49
CA LYS A 393 20.84 -1.32 -5.18
C LYS A 393 20.73 -2.82 -4.84
N GLY A 394 19.61 -3.44 -5.15
CA GLY A 394 19.31 -4.85 -4.89
C GLY A 394 20.17 -5.80 -5.74
N MET A 395 20.38 -5.46 -7.02
CA MET A 395 21.28 -6.21 -7.90
C MET A 395 22.71 -6.24 -7.36
N GLY A 396 23.20 -5.16 -6.74
CA GLY A 396 24.52 -5.15 -6.09
C GLY A 396 24.66 -6.13 -4.91
N LEU A 397 23.55 -6.51 -4.28
CA LEU A 397 23.53 -7.50 -3.19
C LEU A 397 23.43 -8.95 -3.70
N ILE A 398 22.90 -9.14 -4.91
CA ILE A 398 22.59 -10.47 -5.48
C ILE A 398 23.63 -10.92 -6.52
N SER A 399 24.25 -9.99 -7.25
CA SER A 399 25.11 -10.27 -8.42
C SER A 399 26.29 -11.19 -8.11
N THR A 400 26.81 -11.17 -6.89
CA THR A 400 27.95 -12.00 -6.46
C THR A 400 27.59 -13.45 -6.19
N SER A 401 26.31 -13.80 -6.03
CA SER A 401 25.89 -15.13 -5.55
C SER A 401 24.86 -15.83 -6.44
N GLY A 402 24.44 -15.21 -7.55
CA GLY A 402 23.48 -15.81 -8.49
C GLY A 402 22.08 -16.02 -7.91
N GLY A 403 21.76 -15.40 -6.75
CA GLY A 403 20.43 -15.44 -6.17
C GLY A 403 20.33 -14.91 -4.74
N ILE A 404 19.19 -15.17 -4.10
CA ILE A 404 18.96 -14.83 -2.68
C ILE A 404 19.54 -15.97 -1.83
N THR A 405 20.49 -15.62 -0.97
CA THR A 405 21.28 -16.52 -0.12
C THR A 405 21.19 -16.07 1.33
N ILE A 406 21.66 -16.89 2.28
CA ILE A 406 21.70 -16.48 3.70
C ILE A 406 22.53 -15.20 3.87
N GLY A 407 23.64 -15.10 3.13
CA GLY A 407 24.57 -13.96 3.21
C GLY A 407 23.98 -12.62 2.79
N ASN A 408 23.08 -12.59 1.81
CA ASN A 408 22.49 -11.36 1.28
C ASN A 408 21.01 -11.14 1.66
N SER A 409 20.28 -12.18 2.05
CA SER A 409 18.83 -12.13 2.28
C SER A 409 18.41 -11.10 3.33
N VAL A 410 19.14 -11.00 4.44
CA VAL A 410 18.88 -10.01 5.49
C VAL A 410 19.06 -8.59 4.94
N GLY A 411 20.16 -8.33 4.21
CA GLY A 411 20.42 -7.02 3.60
C GLY A 411 19.41 -6.68 2.50
N PHE A 412 19.11 -7.64 1.63
CA PHE A 412 18.17 -7.51 0.52
C PHE A 412 16.76 -7.19 1.01
N MET A 413 16.24 -7.99 1.94
CA MET A 413 14.90 -7.73 2.47
C MET A 413 14.85 -6.48 3.37
N ASN A 414 15.96 -6.07 4.02
CA ASN A 414 16.03 -4.82 4.78
C ASN A 414 15.96 -3.63 3.83
N LEU A 415 16.71 -3.67 2.73
CA LEU A 415 16.67 -2.65 1.69
C LEU A 415 15.25 -2.47 1.14
N HIS A 416 14.52 -3.57 0.91
CA HIS A 416 13.13 -3.52 0.46
C HIS A 416 12.18 -2.96 1.51
N ALA A 417 12.34 -3.35 2.78
CA ALA A 417 11.54 -2.80 3.88
C ALA A 417 11.81 -1.29 4.10
N ASP A 418 13.06 -0.87 4.07
CA ASP A 418 13.46 0.53 4.25
C ASP A 418 13.03 1.40 3.06
N MET A 419 13.00 0.85 1.85
CA MET A 419 12.48 1.58 0.70
C MET A 419 10.95 1.64 0.72
N ALA A 420 10.27 0.56 1.10
CA ALA A 420 8.82 0.59 1.32
C ALA A 420 8.45 1.63 2.39
N SER A 421 9.29 1.75 3.43
CA SER A 421 9.09 2.73 4.48
C SER A 421 9.23 4.18 3.99
N GLN A 422 10.28 4.45 3.22
CA GLN A 422 10.50 5.74 2.56
C GLN A 422 9.41 6.06 1.51
N ALA A 423 8.88 5.04 0.83
CA ALA A 423 7.78 5.18 -0.14
C ALA A 423 6.55 5.78 0.52
N GLY A 424 6.16 5.20 1.66
CA GLY A 424 5.01 5.64 2.42
C GLY A 424 5.13 7.11 2.81
N PHE A 425 6.32 7.52 3.27
CA PHE A 425 6.61 8.91 3.62
C PHE A 425 6.57 9.84 2.40
N MET A 426 7.25 9.50 1.30
CA MET A 426 7.24 10.30 0.07
C MET A 426 5.84 10.39 -0.55
N SER A 427 5.02 9.36 -0.35
CA SER A 427 3.66 9.33 -0.87
C SER A 427 2.72 10.32 -0.17
N ILE A 428 3.00 10.70 1.07
CA ILE A 428 2.31 11.80 1.76
C ILE A 428 2.71 13.15 1.15
N ALA A 429 3.98 13.30 0.75
CA ALA A 429 4.48 14.51 0.08
C ALA A 429 3.90 14.72 -1.33
N VAL A 430 3.45 13.64 -2.01
CA VAL A 430 2.81 13.74 -3.33
C VAL A 430 1.60 14.66 -3.30
N GLY A 431 0.78 14.61 -2.26
CA GLY A 431 -0.36 15.52 -2.12
C GLY A 431 0.06 16.99 -2.04
N ALA A 432 1.11 17.29 -1.29
CA ALA A 432 1.64 18.65 -1.22
C ALA A 432 2.26 19.10 -2.54
N LEU A 433 3.03 18.22 -3.21
CA LEU A 433 3.63 18.51 -4.53
C LEU A 433 2.56 18.78 -5.58
N ALA A 434 1.50 17.96 -5.63
CA ALA A 434 0.38 18.17 -6.52
C ALA A 434 -0.26 19.56 -6.29
N TYR A 435 -0.41 19.97 -5.03
CA TYR A 435 -0.99 21.27 -4.69
C TYR A 435 -0.08 22.43 -5.14
N ALA A 436 1.23 22.28 -4.97
CA ALA A 436 2.21 23.24 -5.42
C ALA A 436 2.17 23.45 -6.93
N ILE A 437 2.00 22.35 -7.70
CA ILE A 437 1.88 22.39 -9.16
C ILE A 437 0.61 23.12 -9.60
N VAL A 438 -0.53 22.86 -8.95
CA VAL A 438 -1.81 23.46 -9.34
C VAL A 438 -1.91 24.94 -8.94
N LYS A 439 -1.37 25.34 -7.77
CA LYS A 439 -1.51 26.71 -7.24
C LYS A 439 -0.30 27.62 -7.51
N GLY A 440 0.84 27.07 -7.93
CA GLY A 440 2.00 27.85 -8.37
C GLY A 440 2.82 28.56 -7.27
N GLY A 441 2.91 28.01 -6.05
CA GLY A 441 3.66 28.65 -4.96
C GLY A 441 4.32 27.68 -3.97
N THR A 442 5.62 27.84 -3.72
CA THR A 442 6.44 27.03 -2.81
C THR A 442 6.04 27.15 -1.34
N ALA A 443 5.49 28.30 -0.91
CA ALA A 443 5.00 28.49 0.46
C ALA A 443 3.78 27.62 0.81
N SER A 444 2.92 27.36 -0.18
CA SER A 444 1.75 26.48 -0.03
C SER A 444 2.13 25.00 0.12
N PHE A 445 3.28 24.60 -0.43
CA PHE A 445 3.83 23.25 -0.29
C PHE A 445 4.27 22.95 1.14
N VAL A 446 5.07 23.83 1.74
CA VAL A 446 5.68 23.63 3.08
C VAL A 446 4.62 23.50 4.16
N HIS A 447 3.56 24.32 4.09
CA HIS A 447 2.48 24.30 5.07
C HIS A 447 1.62 23.02 4.97
N LEU A 448 1.26 22.60 3.75
CA LEU A 448 0.43 21.42 3.54
C LEU A 448 1.20 20.11 3.84
N ALA A 449 2.47 20.02 3.44
CA ALA A 449 3.32 18.87 3.75
C ALA A 449 3.50 18.66 5.26
N SER A 450 3.66 19.76 6.02
CA SER A 450 3.81 19.72 7.47
C SER A 450 2.52 19.24 8.18
N HIS A 451 1.35 19.70 7.72
CA HIS A 451 0.06 19.26 8.28
C HIS A 451 -0.27 17.80 7.96
N LEU A 452 0.04 17.33 6.75
CA LEU A 452 -0.24 15.94 6.35
C LEU A 452 0.70 14.92 7.03
N SER A 453 1.89 15.35 7.49
CA SER A 453 2.89 14.46 8.11
C SER A 453 2.92 14.50 9.65
N SER A 454 2.35 15.51 10.30
CA SER A 454 2.46 15.72 11.75
C SER A 454 1.68 14.71 12.62
N PRO A 455 0.42 14.34 12.33
CA PRO A 455 -0.33 13.40 13.16
C PRO A 455 0.23 11.97 13.08
N SER A 456 0.74 11.60 11.91
CA SER A 456 1.21 10.25 11.63
C SER A 456 2.63 10.01 12.18
N THR A 457 3.45 11.05 12.28
CA THR A 457 4.80 10.96 12.88
C THR A 457 4.75 10.90 14.42
N SER A 458 3.83 11.62 15.06
CA SER A 458 3.68 11.62 16.52
C SER A 458 3.08 10.31 17.06
N ALA A 459 2.05 9.78 16.41
CA ALA A 459 1.47 8.47 16.77
C ALA A 459 2.46 7.31 16.52
N ALA A 460 3.20 7.35 15.40
CA ALA A 460 4.25 6.36 15.13
C ALA A 460 5.37 6.43 16.19
N ALA A 461 5.82 7.63 16.57
CA ALA A 461 6.83 7.84 17.60
C ALA A 461 6.45 7.20 18.94
N GLN A 462 5.21 7.40 19.39
CA GLN A 462 4.69 6.81 20.63
C GLN A 462 4.56 5.28 20.54
N ALA A 463 4.10 4.74 19.40
CA ALA A 463 3.99 3.30 19.19
C ALA A 463 5.37 2.61 19.15
N SER A 464 6.37 3.22 18.51
CA SER A 464 7.73 2.65 18.49
C SER A 464 8.43 2.76 19.83
N GLU A 465 8.17 3.82 20.60
CA GLU A 465 8.70 3.98 21.95
C GLU A 465 8.14 2.92 22.92
N SER A 466 6.84 2.62 22.85
CA SER A 466 6.21 1.55 23.64
C SER A 466 6.68 0.14 23.22
N LEU A 467 6.80 -0.14 21.92
CA LEU A 467 7.35 -1.40 21.41
C LEU A 467 8.82 -1.63 21.83
N MET A 468 9.64 -0.58 21.86
CA MET A 468 11.09 -0.69 22.14
C MET A 468 11.45 -0.58 23.63
N SER A 469 10.60 0.04 24.44
CA SER A 469 10.77 0.05 25.90
C SER A 469 10.26 -1.24 26.54
N GLY A 470 9.46 -2.05 25.81
CA GLY A 470 8.75 -3.20 26.36
C GLY A 470 7.71 -2.83 27.43
N ASN A 471 7.52 -1.53 27.67
CA ASN A 471 6.60 -0.99 28.64
C ASN A 471 5.27 -0.70 27.93
N TYR A 472 4.46 -1.75 27.75
CA TYR A 472 3.12 -1.62 27.22
C TYR A 472 2.21 -1.00 28.29
N SER A 473 2.08 0.32 28.29
CA SER A 473 1.14 1.04 29.15
C SER A 473 -0.26 1.01 28.51
N PHE A 474 -1.00 -0.07 28.73
CA PHE A 474 -2.41 -0.14 28.37
C PHE A 474 -3.26 0.42 29.51
N GLY A 475 -3.73 1.67 29.37
CA GLY A 475 -4.73 2.24 30.26
C GLY A 475 -4.17 2.92 31.52
N ASN A 476 -3.19 3.82 31.36
CA ASN A 476 -2.82 4.72 32.46
C ASN A 476 -3.94 5.75 32.70
N VAL A 477 -4.86 5.43 33.60
CA VAL A 477 -5.87 6.39 34.09
C VAL A 477 -5.24 7.18 35.23
N SER A 478 -4.77 8.39 34.93
CA SER A 478 -4.38 9.34 35.96
C SER A 478 -5.64 9.93 36.59
N SER A 479 -5.95 9.51 37.82
CA SER A 479 -7.00 10.11 38.65
C SER A 479 -6.37 10.86 39.81
N GLY A 480 -6.34 12.20 39.71
CA GLY A 480 -6.15 13.11 40.84
C GLY A 480 -4.73 13.19 41.42
N THR A 481 -3.86 13.99 40.81
CA THR A 481 -2.65 14.46 41.49
C THR A 481 -3.03 15.58 42.46
N VAL A 482 -3.24 15.27 43.74
CA VAL A 482 -3.32 16.30 44.79
C VAL A 482 -1.89 16.64 45.20
N GLN A 483 -1.42 17.83 44.82
CA GLN A 483 -0.19 18.39 45.37
C GLN A 483 -0.45 18.78 46.83
N ALA A 484 0.25 18.13 47.76
CA ALA A 484 0.32 18.58 49.14
C ALA A 484 1.20 19.83 49.19
N PHE A 485 0.65 20.92 49.75
CA PHE A 485 1.37 22.14 50.10
C PHE A 485 2.31 21.92 51.28
#